data_AF-A0A2D4KAB3-F1
#
_entry.id   AF-A0A2D4KAB3-F1
#
_cell.length_a   1.000
_cell.length_b   1.000
_cell.length_c   1.000
_cell.angle_alpha   90.00
_cell.angle_beta   90.00
_cell.angle_gamma   90.00
#
_symmetry.space_group_name_H-M   'P 1'
#
loop_
_entity.id
_entity.type
_entity.pdbx_description
1 polymer ?
#
loop_
_entity_poly.entity_id
_entity_poly.type
_entity_poly.pdbx_seq_one_letter_code
_entity_poly.pdbx_strand_id
1 'polypeptide(L)'
;AERNRIIYLRPMQQVDTLTLEQKIFSGPYPYHICVIHEFSNPPNVRNKVRIRSWMDTIANINQELIKYEFFPEATRTEDDLKKYTRYPWGRDIYTLEGVVDGAPYSMITDFPWLRSLRTADPNGYARYDFEDDEKTTIYAPRRKGQLSADICMETIGEEISEFRQIKKGVFQRVVAIFIHYCDVNGEPVEDDYI
;
A
#
# COMPACT_ATOMS: atom_id res chain seq x y z
N ALA A 1 -18.16 9.71 9.04
CA ALA A 1 -17.79 9.06 7.76
C ALA A 1 -16.40 8.44 7.92
N GLU A 2 -16.24 7.16 7.62
CA GLU A 2 -14.93 6.50 7.66
C GLU A 2 -14.01 7.01 6.54
N ARG A 3 -12.71 7.15 6.83
CA ARG A 3 -11.68 7.73 5.95
C ARG A 3 -10.57 6.72 5.70
N ASN A 4 -9.72 6.98 4.69
CA ASN A 4 -8.42 6.31 4.56
C ASN A 4 -7.64 6.45 5.88
N ARG A 5 -6.90 5.42 6.28
CA ARG A 5 -6.16 5.44 7.55
C ARG A 5 -4.74 4.98 7.37
N ILE A 6 -3.82 5.71 7.98
CA ILE A 6 -2.45 5.27 8.16
C ILE A 6 -2.20 5.06 9.64
N ILE A 7 -1.65 3.91 10.00
CA ILE A 7 -1.31 3.52 11.37
C ILE A 7 0.20 3.34 11.41
N TYR A 8 0.86 4.01 12.35
CA TYR A 8 2.30 3.89 12.57
C TYR A 8 2.54 3.09 13.84
N LEU A 9 3.39 2.07 13.77
CA LEU A 9 3.77 1.21 14.88
C LEU A 9 5.29 1.15 14.98
N ARG A 10 5.82 1.22 16.21
CA ARG A 10 7.23 1.01 16.53
C ARG A 10 7.31 -0.04 17.65
N PRO A 11 7.41 -1.33 17.31
CA PRO A 11 7.42 -2.37 18.30
C PRO A 11 8.77 -2.38 19.05
N MET A 12 8.68 -2.42 20.37
CA MET A 12 9.84 -2.55 21.28
C MET A 12 10.35 -4.00 21.41
N GLN A 13 9.69 -4.94 20.71
CA GLN A 13 9.94 -6.37 20.76
C GLN A 13 9.62 -7.00 19.41
N GLN A 14 10.21 -8.16 19.12
CA GLN A 14 9.96 -8.88 17.87
C GLN A 14 8.47 -9.20 17.71
N VAL A 15 7.91 -8.86 16.55
CA VAL A 15 6.53 -9.17 16.20
C VAL A 15 6.50 -10.45 15.36
N ASP A 16 5.60 -11.37 15.71
CA ASP A 16 5.24 -12.49 14.83
C ASP A 16 4.44 -11.95 13.63
N THR A 17 5.13 -11.82 12.51
CA THR A 17 4.60 -11.24 11.27
C THR A 17 3.46 -12.06 10.68
N LEU A 18 3.52 -13.40 10.80
CA LEU A 18 2.50 -14.30 10.27
C LEU A 18 1.21 -14.18 11.09
N THR A 19 1.31 -14.22 12.42
CA THR A 19 0.14 -14.03 13.29
C THR A 19 -0.47 -12.64 13.11
N LEU A 20 0.36 -11.62 12.89
CA LEU A 20 -0.10 -10.27 12.61
C LEU A 20 -0.86 -10.18 11.29
N GLU A 21 -0.29 -10.70 10.20
CA GLU A 21 -0.92 -10.76 8.87
C GLU A 21 -2.29 -11.45 8.96
N GLN A 22 -2.36 -12.61 9.62
CA GLN A 22 -3.61 -13.34 9.81
C GLN A 22 -4.67 -12.49 10.48
N LYS A 23 -4.34 -11.83 11.61
CA LYS A 23 -5.28 -10.97 12.33
C LYS A 23 -5.75 -9.77 11.52
N ILE A 24 -4.88 -9.20 10.69
CA ILE A 24 -5.19 -8.02 9.90
C ILE A 24 -6.07 -8.36 8.69
N PHE A 25 -5.72 -9.39 7.92
CA PHE A 25 -6.40 -9.67 6.65
C PHE A 25 -7.65 -10.54 6.78
N SER A 26 -7.79 -11.33 7.85
CA SER A 26 -8.94 -12.20 8.07
C SER A 26 -10.21 -11.46 8.51
N GLY A 27 -10.14 -10.17 8.84
CA GLY A 27 -11.29 -9.41 9.32
C GLY A 27 -12.29 -9.02 8.21
N PRO A 28 -13.52 -8.62 8.58
CA PRO A 28 -14.58 -8.20 7.65
C PRO A 28 -14.38 -6.74 7.22
N TYR A 29 -13.14 -6.33 7.01
CA TYR A 29 -12.76 -4.93 6.79
C TYR A 29 -13.02 -4.52 5.32
N PRO A 30 -13.90 -3.53 5.05
CA PRO A 30 -14.21 -3.07 3.68
C PRO A 30 -13.14 -2.08 3.18
N TYR A 31 -11.87 -2.47 3.28
CA TYR A 31 -10.71 -1.68 2.91
C TYR A 31 -9.73 -2.56 2.16
N HIS A 32 -9.01 -1.96 1.20
CA HIS A 32 -7.70 -2.50 0.83
C HIS A 32 -6.73 -2.24 1.98
N ILE A 33 -5.87 -3.21 2.28
CA ILE A 33 -4.96 -3.18 3.42
C ILE A 33 -3.53 -3.40 2.92
N CYS A 34 -2.62 -2.58 3.44
CA CYS A 34 -1.20 -2.68 3.22
C CYS A 34 -0.49 -2.71 4.58
N VAL A 35 0.37 -3.70 4.80
CA VAL A 35 1.22 -3.83 5.98
C VAL A 35 2.66 -3.72 5.51
N ILE A 36 3.39 -2.75 6.05
CA ILE A 36 4.78 -2.46 5.68
C ILE A 36 5.66 -2.73 6.89
N HIS A 37 6.64 -3.59 6.70
CA HIS A 37 7.72 -3.87 7.63
C HIS A 37 8.98 -3.16 7.12
N GLU A 38 9.48 -2.21 7.88
CA GLU A 38 10.62 -1.36 7.51
C GLU A 38 11.67 -1.43 8.63
N PHE A 39 12.95 -1.54 8.25
CA PHE A 39 14.04 -1.88 9.15
C PHE A 39 15.18 -0.83 9.16
N SER A 40 14.96 0.37 8.60
CA SER A 40 15.97 1.42 8.58
C SER A 40 16.30 1.89 9.99
N ASN A 41 17.55 2.27 10.21
CA ASN A 41 18.00 2.91 11.44
C ASN A 41 19.12 3.89 11.08
N PRO A 42 18.93 5.21 11.23
CA PRO A 42 17.81 5.89 11.93
C PRO A 42 16.48 5.93 11.14
N PRO A 43 15.36 6.29 11.80
CA PRO A 43 14.08 6.58 11.14
C PRO A 43 14.19 7.65 10.05
N ASN A 44 13.50 7.43 8.92
CA ASN A 44 13.46 8.41 7.83
C ASN A 44 12.03 8.89 7.54
N VAL A 45 11.77 10.17 7.79
CA VAL A 45 10.46 10.81 7.54
C VAL A 45 10.01 10.73 6.09
N ARG A 46 10.95 10.69 5.12
CA ARG A 46 10.62 10.61 3.69
C ARG A 46 9.82 9.36 3.37
N ASN A 47 10.10 8.24 4.05
CA ASN A 47 9.39 6.99 3.83
C ASN A 47 7.93 7.08 4.29
N LYS A 48 7.69 7.70 5.46
CA LYS A 48 6.33 8.00 5.95
C LYS A 48 5.56 8.89 4.95
N VAL A 49 6.20 9.93 4.41
CA VAL A 49 5.59 10.84 3.41
C VAL A 49 5.27 10.13 2.09
N ARG A 50 6.19 9.30 1.59
CA ARG A 50 5.98 8.48 0.38
C ARG A 50 4.79 7.56 0.53
N ILE A 51 4.68 6.91 1.69
CA ILE A 51 3.57 5.99 1.98
C ILE A 51 2.23 6.67 1.89
N ARG A 52 2.11 7.82 2.56
CA ARG A 52 0.92 8.65 2.47
C ARG A 52 0.61 9.04 1.01
N SER A 53 1.62 9.47 0.26
CA SER A 53 1.42 9.92 -1.12
C SER A 53 0.86 8.82 -2.01
N TRP A 54 1.39 7.59 -1.97
CA TRP A 54 0.89 6.53 -2.84
C TRP A 54 -0.45 5.96 -2.36
N MET A 55 -0.75 5.99 -1.05
CA MET A 55 -2.08 5.67 -0.54
C MET A 55 -3.14 6.64 -1.08
N ASP A 56 -2.85 7.94 -1.04
CA ASP A 56 -3.75 8.98 -1.56
C ASP A 56 -3.97 8.76 -3.07
N THR A 57 -2.89 8.48 -3.81
CA THR A 57 -2.99 8.14 -5.24
C THR A 57 -3.91 6.94 -5.48
N ILE A 58 -3.72 5.82 -4.78
CA ILE A 58 -4.54 4.60 -5.00
C ILE A 58 -5.99 4.80 -4.58
N ALA A 59 -6.23 5.47 -3.45
CA ALA A 59 -7.59 5.78 -3.03
C ALA A 59 -8.31 6.70 -4.02
N ASN A 60 -7.60 7.69 -4.58
CA ASN A 60 -8.16 8.59 -5.60
C ASN A 60 -8.51 7.82 -6.88
N ILE A 61 -7.61 6.94 -7.37
CA ILE A 61 -7.90 6.06 -8.51
C ILE A 61 -9.16 5.24 -8.23
N ASN A 62 -9.23 4.53 -7.09
CA ASN A 62 -10.38 3.70 -6.75
C ASN A 62 -11.68 4.51 -6.69
N GLN A 63 -11.63 5.72 -6.13
CA GLN A 63 -12.78 6.60 -6.06
C GLN A 63 -13.23 7.08 -7.45
N GLU A 64 -12.30 7.45 -8.33
CA GLU A 64 -12.61 7.86 -9.70
C GLU A 64 -13.21 6.69 -10.49
N LEU A 65 -12.65 5.49 -10.35
CA LEU A 65 -13.15 4.29 -11.00
C LEU A 65 -14.61 3.97 -10.60
N ILE A 66 -14.91 4.03 -9.29
CA ILE A 66 -16.27 3.80 -8.78
C ILE A 66 -17.23 4.88 -9.27
N LYS A 67 -16.80 6.15 -9.27
CA LYS A 67 -17.68 7.29 -9.48
C LYS A 67 -17.94 7.59 -10.95
N TYR A 68 -16.97 7.37 -11.82
CA TYR A 68 -17.00 7.79 -13.23
C TYR A 68 -16.84 6.63 -14.22
N GLU A 69 -16.19 5.53 -13.85
CA GLU A 69 -15.89 4.41 -14.76
C GLU A 69 -16.78 3.17 -14.52
N PHE A 70 -17.87 3.32 -13.75
CA PHE A 70 -18.85 2.27 -13.44
C PHE A 70 -18.26 1.02 -12.77
N PHE A 71 -17.18 1.16 -12.01
CA PHE A 71 -16.68 0.05 -11.20
C PHE A 71 -17.63 -0.27 -10.04
N PRO A 72 -17.90 -1.55 -9.76
CA PRO A 72 -18.63 -1.92 -8.56
C PRO A 72 -17.79 -1.61 -7.32
N GLU A 73 -18.39 -0.94 -6.34
CA GLU A 73 -17.76 -0.80 -5.01
C GLU A 73 -17.77 -2.17 -4.31
N ALA A 74 -16.59 -2.66 -3.95
CA ALA A 74 -16.47 -3.90 -3.21
C ALA A 74 -16.97 -3.74 -1.77
N THR A 75 -17.63 -4.77 -1.26
CA THR A 75 -18.06 -4.87 0.13
C THR A 75 -17.41 -6.08 0.79
N ARG A 76 -17.36 -6.08 2.12
CA ARG A 76 -16.89 -7.22 2.90
C ARG A 76 -17.68 -7.32 4.18
N THR A 77 -18.20 -8.50 4.47
CA THR A 77 -19.14 -8.76 5.56
C THR A 77 -18.71 -9.98 6.37
N GLU A 78 -19.38 -10.21 7.50
CA GLU A 78 -19.21 -11.44 8.30
C GLU A 78 -19.55 -12.72 7.50
N ASP A 79 -20.48 -12.65 6.55
CA ASP A 79 -20.82 -13.80 5.72
C ASP A 79 -19.71 -14.16 4.73
N ASP A 80 -18.94 -13.17 4.27
CA ASP A 80 -17.74 -13.42 3.47
C ASP A 80 -16.67 -14.17 4.27
N LEU A 81 -16.57 -13.94 5.58
CA LEU A 81 -15.63 -14.67 6.44
C LEU A 81 -16.03 -16.14 6.60
N LYS A 82 -17.34 -16.43 6.64
CA LYS A 82 -17.86 -17.80 6.65
C LYS A 82 -17.62 -18.50 5.31
N LYS A 83 -17.69 -17.77 4.20
CA LYS A 83 -17.44 -18.29 2.86
C LYS A 83 -15.95 -18.55 2.61
N TYR A 84 -15.08 -17.64 3.04
CA TYR A 84 -13.65 -17.70 2.82
C TYR A 84 -12.88 -17.86 4.14
N THR A 85 -12.86 -19.10 4.66
CA THR A 85 -12.33 -19.42 5.99
C THR A 85 -10.81 -19.60 6.05
N ARG A 86 -10.15 -19.71 4.89
CA ARG A 86 -8.71 -19.98 4.79
C ARG A 86 -8.01 -18.86 4.03
N TYR A 87 -6.72 -18.68 4.30
CA TYR A 87 -5.84 -17.80 3.55
C TYR A 87 -6.02 -18.00 2.03
N PRO A 88 -6.19 -16.93 1.22
CA PRO A 88 -6.09 -15.50 1.55
C PRO A 88 -7.42 -14.83 1.96
N TRP A 89 -8.38 -15.59 2.50
CA TRP A 89 -9.72 -15.15 2.95
C TRP A 89 -10.51 -14.38 1.88
N GLY A 90 -10.35 -14.78 0.61
CA GLY A 90 -11.02 -14.14 -0.52
C GLY A 90 -10.45 -12.77 -0.88
N ARG A 91 -9.25 -12.42 -0.40
CA ARG A 91 -8.48 -11.25 -0.83
C ARG A 91 -7.41 -11.65 -1.83
N ASP A 92 -6.91 -10.66 -2.56
CA ASP A 92 -5.84 -10.81 -3.56
C ASP A 92 -4.51 -10.36 -2.95
N ILE A 93 -4.05 -11.10 -1.92
CA ILE A 93 -2.89 -10.72 -1.12
C ILE A 93 -1.60 -11.06 -1.87
N TYR A 94 -0.67 -10.12 -1.89
CA TYR A 94 0.67 -10.33 -2.42
C TYR A 94 1.73 -9.61 -1.60
N THR A 95 2.97 -10.08 -1.73
CA THR A 95 4.13 -9.51 -1.05
C THR A 95 5.04 -8.81 -2.04
N LEU A 96 5.54 -7.64 -1.66
CA LEU A 96 6.59 -6.88 -2.33
C LEU A 96 7.77 -6.73 -1.37
N GLU A 97 8.97 -6.98 -1.87
CA GLU A 97 10.20 -6.81 -1.11
C GLU A 97 11.11 -5.79 -1.82
N GLY A 98 12.02 -5.18 -1.06
CA GLY A 98 13.05 -4.31 -1.60
C GLY A 98 13.95 -3.74 -0.51
N VAL A 99 14.67 -2.68 -0.86
CA VAL A 99 15.61 -1.99 0.02
C VAL A 99 15.22 -0.52 0.11
N VAL A 100 15.27 0.05 1.31
CA VAL A 100 14.98 1.45 1.62
C VAL A 100 16.10 1.98 2.49
N ASP A 101 16.81 3.00 2.00
CA ASP A 101 17.94 3.62 2.72
C ASP A 101 18.99 2.59 3.21
N GLY A 102 19.22 1.53 2.44
CA GLY A 102 20.16 0.45 2.76
C GLY A 102 19.61 -0.65 3.68
N ALA A 103 18.38 -0.52 4.18
CA ALA A 103 17.71 -1.53 4.99
C ALA A 103 16.65 -2.30 4.18
N PRO A 104 16.38 -3.58 4.48
CA PRO A 104 15.29 -4.30 3.84
C PRO A 104 13.93 -3.67 4.17
N TYR A 105 12.97 -3.80 3.27
CA TYR A 105 11.55 -3.64 3.59
C TYR A 105 10.74 -4.77 2.95
N SER A 106 9.64 -5.12 3.61
CA SER A 106 8.64 -6.05 3.10
C SER A 106 7.26 -5.42 3.22
N MET A 107 6.43 -5.60 2.20
CA MET A 107 5.09 -5.07 2.12
C MET A 107 4.13 -6.19 1.75
N ILE A 108 3.13 -6.44 2.58
CA ILE A 108 2.05 -7.40 2.34
C ILE A 108 0.79 -6.59 2.10
N THR A 109 0.15 -6.77 0.95
CA THR A 109 -0.95 -5.89 0.54
C THR A 109 -1.92 -6.57 -0.40
N ASP A 110 -3.16 -6.08 -0.41
CA ASP A 110 -4.15 -6.37 -1.45
C ASP A 110 -4.52 -5.12 -2.26
N PHE A 111 -3.70 -4.07 -2.18
CA PHE A 111 -3.94 -2.84 -2.92
C PHE A 111 -3.92 -3.12 -4.42
N PRO A 112 -4.97 -2.72 -5.14
CA PRO A 112 -4.99 -2.88 -6.57
C PRO A 112 -4.00 -1.88 -7.18
N TRP A 113 -3.50 -2.18 -8.37
CA TRP A 113 -2.66 -1.30 -9.20
C TRP A 113 -1.23 -1.03 -8.71
N LEU A 114 -0.94 -1.18 -7.42
CA LEU A 114 0.36 -0.80 -6.86
C LEU A 114 1.52 -1.53 -7.54
N ARG A 115 1.37 -2.83 -7.81
CA ARG A 115 2.39 -3.63 -8.52
C ARG A 115 2.75 -3.00 -9.86
N SER A 116 1.73 -2.63 -10.61
CA SER A 116 1.81 -2.23 -12.01
C SER A 116 2.26 -0.79 -12.15
N LEU A 117 1.73 0.10 -11.30
CA LEU A 117 2.22 1.47 -11.16
C LEU A 117 3.71 1.50 -10.76
N ARG A 118 4.15 0.57 -9.89
CA ARG A 118 5.56 0.46 -9.48
C ARG A 118 6.46 0.01 -10.62
N THR A 119 6.02 -0.94 -11.45
CA THR A 119 6.81 -1.49 -12.56
C THR A 119 6.71 -0.68 -13.84
N ALA A 120 5.78 0.27 -13.93
CA ALA A 120 5.60 1.12 -15.09
C ALA A 120 6.84 1.95 -15.40
N ASP A 121 7.07 2.17 -16.70
CA ASP A 121 8.09 3.08 -17.17
C ASP A 121 7.75 4.53 -16.77
N PRO A 122 8.75 5.35 -16.42
CA PRO A 122 8.51 6.77 -16.16
C PRO A 122 7.94 7.48 -17.39
N ASN A 123 6.89 8.27 -17.20
CA ASN A 123 6.33 9.09 -18.29
C ASN A 123 7.07 10.43 -18.43
N GLY A 124 6.66 11.27 -19.40
CA GLY A 124 7.30 12.55 -19.70
C GLY A 124 7.25 13.62 -18.59
N TYR A 125 6.42 13.43 -17.56
CA TYR A 125 6.34 14.31 -16.39
C TYR A 125 7.20 13.84 -15.21
N ALA A 126 7.93 12.72 -15.37
CA ALA A 126 8.85 12.19 -14.39
C ALA A 126 9.90 13.24 -14.00
N ARG A 127 10.09 13.44 -12.69
CA ARG A 127 11.16 14.31 -12.17
C ARG A 127 12.29 13.49 -11.57
N TYR A 128 13.49 13.76 -12.06
CA TYR A 128 14.75 13.21 -11.54
C TYR A 128 15.38 14.14 -10.48
N ASP A 129 14.63 15.08 -9.94
CA ASP A 129 15.10 16.18 -9.09
C ASP A 129 15.60 15.78 -7.70
N PHE A 130 15.47 14.51 -7.30
CA PHE A 130 16.06 13.97 -6.08
C PHE A 130 17.25 13.05 -6.40
N GLU A 131 18.23 12.95 -5.50
CA GLU A 131 19.37 12.03 -5.60
C GLU A 131 19.02 10.57 -5.24
N ASP A 132 17.78 10.30 -4.81
CA ASP A 132 17.38 8.99 -4.30
C ASP A 132 17.22 7.94 -5.43
N ASP A 133 17.95 6.83 -5.39
CA ASP A 133 17.82 5.72 -6.34
C ASP A 133 16.44 5.04 -6.18
N GLU A 134 15.74 4.78 -7.30
CA GLU A 134 14.47 4.01 -7.29
C GLU A 134 14.67 2.61 -6.69
N LYS A 135 15.89 2.07 -6.75
CA LYS A 135 16.25 0.78 -6.16
C LYS A 135 16.36 0.81 -4.64
N THR A 136 16.48 1.99 -4.04
CA THR A 136 16.74 2.16 -2.60
C THR A 136 15.62 2.93 -1.89
N THR A 137 14.43 3.02 -2.49
CA THR A 137 13.29 3.74 -1.91
C THR A 137 11.98 3.00 -2.07
N ILE A 138 11.03 3.29 -1.16
CA ILE A 138 9.64 2.90 -1.34
C ILE A 138 9.11 3.63 -2.57
N TYR A 139 8.35 2.92 -3.40
CA TYR A 139 7.72 3.43 -4.62
C TYR A 139 7.20 4.88 -4.45
N ALA A 140 7.66 5.75 -5.35
CA ALA A 140 7.41 7.18 -5.33
C ALA A 140 6.70 7.62 -6.63
N PRO A 141 5.37 7.86 -6.61
CA PRO A 141 4.60 8.18 -7.82
C PRO A 141 5.18 9.33 -8.65
N ARG A 142 5.67 10.39 -7.98
CA ARG A 142 6.25 11.57 -8.66
C ARG A 142 7.46 11.25 -9.54
N ARG A 143 8.26 10.23 -9.19
CA ARG A 143 9.43 9.78 -9.98
C ARG A 143 9.02 9.15 -11.30
N LYS A 144 7.89 8.44 -11.30
CA LYS A 144 7.30 7.85 -12.51
C LYS A 144 6.43 8.85 -13.30
N GLY A 145 6.32 10.10 -12.83
CA GLY A 145 5.45 11.11 -13.40
C GLY A 145 3.96 10.87 -13.13
N GLN A 146 3.63 10.02 -12.16
CA GLN A 146 2.27 9.73 -11.70
C GLN A 146 1.81 10.80 -10.71
N LEU A 147 1.53 11.99 -11.24
CA LEU A 147 1.21 13.19 -10.46
C LEU A 147 -0.28 13.30 -10.08
N SER A 148 -1.16 12.62 -10.80
CA SER A 148 -2.60 12.59 -10.58
C SER A 148 -3.17 11.18 -10.80
N ALA A 149 -4.40 10.96 -10.35
CA ALA A 149 -5.10 9.70 -10.58
C ALA A 149 -5.36 9.46 -12.08
N ASP A 150 -5.70 10.49 -12.86
CA ASP A 150 -5.83 10.39 -14.32
C ASP A 150 -4.59 9.79 -15.00
N ILE A 151 -3.40 10.33 -14.69
CA ILE A 151 -2.13 9.84 -15.27
C ILE A 151 -1.87 8.40 -14.83
N CYS A 152 -2.20 8.07 -13.57
CA CYS A 152 -2.08 6.70 -13.08
C CYS A 152 -3.01 5.76 -13.85
N MET A 153 -4.27 6.14 -14.04
CA MET A 153 -5.27 5.34 -14.76
C MET A 153 -4.90 5.12 -16.22
N GLU A 154 -4.28 6.10 -16.89
CA GLU A 154 -3.70 5.91 -18.21
C GLU A 154 -2.61 4.83 -18.18
N THR A 155 -1.74 4.86 -17.16
CA THR A 155 -0.65 3.88 -16.99
C THR A 155 -1.14 2.45 -16.78
N ILE A 156 -2.25 2.26 -16.07
CA ILE A 156 -2.83 0.94 -15.73
C ILE A 156 -4.09 0.60 -16.53
N GLY A 157 -4.31 1.27 -17.67
CA GLY A 157 -5.55 1.19 -18.43
C GLY A 157 -5.93 -0.23 -18.90
N GLU A 158 -4.94 -1.06 -19.19
CA GLU A 158 -5.15 -2.46 -19.58
C GLU A 158 -5.73 -3.29 -18.41
N GLU A 159 -5.12 -3.20 -17.22
CA GLU A 159 -5.58 -3.93 -16.02
C GLU A 159 -6.95 -3.45 -15.53
N ILE A 160 -7.19 -2.14 -15.61
CA ILE A 160 -8.51 -1.56 -15.37
C ILE A 160 -9.53 -2.23 -16.30
N SER A 161 -9.21 -2.37 -17.60
CA SER A 161 -10.10 -2.99 -18.57
C SER A 161 -10.37 -4.46 -18.26
N GLU A 162 -9.35 -5.22 -17.85
CA GLU A 162 -9.49 -6.61 -17.40
C GLU A 162 -10.40 -6.74 -16.17
N PHE A 163 -10.16 -5.92 -15.13
CA PHE A 163 -10.98 -5.93 -13.91
C PHE A 163 -12.45 -5.62 -14.21
N ARG A 164 -12.74 -4.72 -15.16
CA ARG A 164 -14.11 -4.44 -15.61
C ARG A 164 -14.75 -5.65 -16.28
N GLN A 165 -14.03 -6.34 -17.17
CA GLN A 165 -14.56 -7.50 -17.89
C GLN A 165 -14.97 -8.62 -16.93
N ILE A 166 -14.19 -8.85 -15.87
CA ILE A 166 -14.50 -9.85 -14.83
C ILE A 166 -15.43 -9.31 -13.73
N LYS A 167 -15.88 -8.05 -13.82
CA LYS A 167 -16.73 -7.36 -12.84
C LYS A 167 -16.15 -7.41 -11.41
N LYS A 168 -14.82 -7.34 -11.29
CA LYS A 168 -14.14 -7.32 -9.99
C LYS A 168 -14.23 -5.91 -9.41
N GLY A 169 -14.91 -5.79 -8.27
CA GLY A 169 -15.02 -4.52 -7.56
C GLY A 169 -13.74 -4.15 -6.84
N VAL A 170 -13.64 -2.88 -6.46
CA VAL A 170 -12.55 -2.33 -5.64
C VAL A 170 -13.10 -1.69 -4.39
N PHE A 171 -12.36 -1.75 -3.28
CA PHE A 171 -12.73 -0.98 -2.09
C PHE A 171 -12.40 0.49 -2.34
N GLN A 172 -13.36 1.36 -2.04
CA GLN A 172 -13.16 2.81 -2.15
C GLN A 172 -12.02 3.29 -1.24
N ARG A 173 -11.85 2.65 -0.09
CA ARG A 173 -10.96 3.12 0.98
C ARG A 173 -9.78 2.18 1.17
N VAL A 174 -8.69 2.77 1.65
CA VAL A 174 -7.45 2.06 1.88
C VAL A 174 -6.92 2.29 3.30
N VAL A 175 -6.24 1.28 3.84
CA VAL A 175 -5.57 1.33 5.14
C VAL A 175 -4.11 0.90 4.96
N ALA A 176 -3.17 1.69 5.48
CA ALA A 176 -1.78 1.25 5.59
C ALA A 176 -1.35 1.17 7.05
N ILE A 177 -0.63 0.11 7.37
CA ILE A 177 0.00 -0.13 8.67
C ILE A 177 1.49 -0.12 8.42
N PHE A 178 2.17 0.92 8.89
CA PHE A 178 3.62 1.06 8.79
C PHE A 178 4.26 0.66 10.11
N ILE A 179 5.08 -0.38 10.09
CA ILE A 179 5.75 -0.96 11.24
C ILE A 179 7.25 -0.74 11.07
N HIS A 180 7.82 0.04 11.97
CA HIS A 180 9.23 0.40 11.94
C HIS A 180 9.99 -0.27 13.08
N TYR A 181 10.93 -1.16 12.75
CA TYR A 181 11.57 -2.07 13.69
C TYR A 181 12.83 -1.50 14.38
N CYS A 182 13.06 -0.19 14.29
CA CYS A 182 14.26 0.44 14.86
C CYS A 182 14.41 0.25 16.38
N ASP A 183 13.30 0.08 17.12
CA ASP A 183 13.30 -0.06 18.59
C ASP A 183 13.20 -1.51 19.07
N VAL A 184 13.30 -2.51 18.18
CA VAL A 184 13.01 -3.92 18.51
C VAL A 184 13.92 -4.50 19.60
N ASN A 185 15.09 -3.86 19.82
CA ASN A 185 16.05 -4.21 20.86
C ASN A 185 15.69 -3.64 22.25
N GLY A 186 14.57 -2.90 22.36
CA GLY A 186 14.08 -2.34 23.63
C GLY A 186 14.65 -0.96 23.98
N GLU A 187 15.55 -0.42 23.17
CA GLU A 187 16.08 0.93 23.32
C GLU A 187 15.44 1.85 22.26
N PRO A 188 14.65 2.87 22.66
CA PRO A 188 14.05 3.80 21.71
C PRO A 188 15.12 4.60 20.97
N VAL A 189 15.06 4.57 19.64
CA VAL A 189 15.87 5.42 18.77
C VAL A 189 15.25 6.81 18.69
N GLU A 190 16.07 7.85 18.82
CA GLU A 190 15.67 9.24 18.64
C GLU A 190 15.04 9.45 17.25
N ASP A 191 13.85 10.04 17.21
CA ASP A 191 13.09 10.32 16.00
C ASP A 191 12.47 11.72 16.16
N ASP A 192 13.06 12.72 15.51
CA ASP A 192 12.58 14.11 15.56
C ASP A 192 11.15 14.29 15.01
N TYR A 193 10.55 13.23 14.46
CA TYR A 193 9.27 13.24 13.77
C TYR A 193 8.16 12.46 14.49
N ILE A 194 8.39 12.00 15.73
CA ILE A 194 7.39 11.39 16.63
C ILE A 194 7.50 12.03 18.01
#